data_AF-A0A0D2YAK8-F1
#
_entry.id   AF-A0A0D2YAK8-F1
#
_cell.length_a   1.000
_cell.length_b   1.000
_cell.length_c   1.000
_cell.angle_alpha   90.00
_cell.angle_beta   90.00
_cell.angle_gamma   90.00
#
_symmetry.space_group_name_H-M   'P 1'
#
loop_
_entity.id
_entity.type
_entity.pdbx_description
1 polymer ?
#
loop_
_entity_poly.entity_id
_entity_poly.type
_entity_poly.pdbx_seq_one_letter_code
_entity_poly.pdbx_strand_id
1 'polypeptide(L)'
;MAAQYPDFDKLPLDKTGPLGNAWGLWGNDDQLGTLNHLTDEAVEQAARENIKTGTRLSLKLTAQLYYMGRKAEEFAASDHPNSIHHVSAKGIAGRAVFIDWYSWALAQGLEIDAMSSYEVPFDQIVKTLGFQNMNLDSLRAGDIVVIRFGYLSQYENMEPAKREYLDKLYQTKKPDNIGLKPSDELLRFLWNSTWGCCKPAKCPCILLRWRFLRDG
;
A
#
# COMPACT_ATOMS: atom_id res chain seq x y z
N MET A 1 2.46 26.24 8.59
CA MET A 1 3.17 25.59 9.71
C MET A 1 3.00 24.10 9.53
N ALA A 2 4.07 23.34 9.36
CA ALA A 2 3.97 21.89 9.29
C ALA A 2 3.32 21.39 10.59
N ALA A 3 2.22 20.65 10.49
CA ALA A 3 1.60 20.05 11.67
C ALA A 3 2.63 19.16 12.35
N GLN A 4 2.91 19.41 13.63
CA GLN A 4 3.88 18.64 14.38
C GLN A 4 3.24 17.30 14.77
N TYR A 5 3.54 16.25 14.02
CA TYR A 5 3.08 14.89 14.32
C TYR A 5 3.85 14.33 15.53
N PRO A 6 3.20 13.56 16.42
CA PRO A 6 3.89 12.93 17.53
C PRO A 6 4.82 11.82 17.03
N ASP A 7 5.93 11.60 17.71
CA ASP A 7 6.84 10.48 17.42
C ASP A 7 6.10 9.14 17.57
N PHE A 8 6.54 8.13 16.80
CA PHE A 8 5.94 6.78 16.86
C PHE A 8 5.86 6.22 18.29
N ASP A 9 6.89 6.47 19.11
CA ASP A 9 6.95 6.01 20.50
C ASP A 9 5.92 6.67 21.42
N LYS A 10 5.25 7.73 20.97
CA LYS A 10 4.18 8.40 21.72
C LYS A 10 2.79 7.81 21.44
N LEU A 11 2.69 6.88 20.48
CA LEU A 11 1.46 6.14 20.21
C LEU A 11 1.19 5.09 21.30
N PRO A 12 -0.08 4.73 21.55
CA PRO A 12 -1.29 5.27 20.93
C PRO A 12 -1.66 6.66 21.46
N LEU A 13 -2.33 7.46 20.62
CA LEU A 13 -2.88 8.77 21.02
C LEU A 13 -4.12 8.61 21.91
N ASP A 14 -5.05 7.75 21.50
CA ASP A 14 -6.17 7.34 22.34
C ASP A 14 -5.78 6.09 23.13
N LYS A 15 -5.67 6.23 24.46
CA LYS A 15 -5.32 5.12 25.36
C LYS A 15 -6.42 4.07 25.51
N THR A 16 -7.65 4.38 25.11
CA THR A 16 -8.78 3.43 25.11
C THR A 16 -8.88 2.62 23.82
N GLY A 17 -8.23 3.10 22.75
CA GLY A 17 -8.18 2.43 21.45
C GLY A 17 -7.14 1.31 21.34
N PRO A 18 -7.03 0.67 20.15
CA PRO A 18 -6.04 -0.37 19.91
C PRO A 18 -4.60 0.18 19.96
N LEU A 19 -3.65 -0.67 20.31
CA LEU A 19 -2.24 -0.30 20.39
C LEU A 19 -1.72 0.27 19.06
N GLY A 20 -0.93 1.35 19.13
CA GLY A 20 -0.38 2.03 17.95
C GLY A 20 -1.39 2.90 17.17
N ASN A 21 -2.58 3.18 17.71
CA ASN A 21 -3.54 4.04 17.03
C ASN A 21 -3.13 5.53 17.04
N ALA A 22 -3.59 6.23 16.01
CA ALA A 22 -3.46 7.67 15.85
C ALA A 22 -4.82 8.38 15.87
N TRP A 23 -5.79 7.83 16.60
CA TRP A 23 -7.15 8.37 16.64
C TRP A 23 -7.14 9.76 17.29
N GLY A 24 -7.95 10.67 16.72
CA GLY A 24 -7.99 12.07 17.13
C GLY A 24 -6.92 12.97 16.51
N LEU A 25 -5.94 12.43 15.76
CA LEU A 25 -4.85 13.24 15.16
C LEU A 25 -5.36 14.35 14.24
N TRP A 26 -6.41 14.07 13.47
CA TRP A 26 -7.06 15.04 12.56
C TRP A 26 -8.45 15.47 13.05
N GLY A 27 -8.73 15.29 14.34
CA GLY A 27 -10.04 15.50 14.94
C GLY A 27 -10.82 14.20 15.16
N ASN A 28 -11.81 14.26 16.06
CA ASN A 28 -12.58 13.08 16.48
C ASN A 28 -13.54 12.57 15.40
N ASP A 29 -13.93 13.44 14.46
CA ASP A 29 -14.84 13.11 13.37
C ASP A 29 -14.11 12.77 12.05
N ASP A 30 -12.77 12.68 12.07
CA ASP A 30 -11.98 12.37 10.87
C ASP A 30 -12.30 10.96 10.32
N GLN A 31 -12.50 10.90 9.00
CA GLN A 31 -12.75 9.67 8.24
C GLN A 31 -11.72 9.46 7.13
N LEU A 32 -10.69 10.32 7.03
CA LEU A 32 -9.70 10.30 5.95
C LEU A 32 -8.36 9.71 6.40
N GLY A 33 -8.02 9.84 7.68
CA GLY A 33 -6.76 9.38 8.24
C GLY A 33 -5.57 9.97 7.50
N THR A 34 -4.64 9.11 7.10
CA THR A 34 -3.41 9.51 6.43
C THR A 34 -3.62 10.22 5.08
N LEU A 35 -4.81 10.13 4.47
CA LEU A 35 -5.13 10.92 3.28
C LEU A 35 -5.15 12.42 3.57
N ASN A 36 -5.19 12.84 4.83
CA ASN A 36 -5.01 14.24 5.22
C ASN A 36 -3.62 14.80 4.89
N HIS A 37 -2.64 13.95 4.60
CA HIS A 37 -1.34 14.40 4.07
C HIS A 37 -1.38 14.79 2.58
N LEU A 38 -2.43 14.41 1.85
CA LEU A 38 -2.69 14.91 0.49
C LEU A 38 -3.35 16.29 0.58
N THR A 39 -2.54 17.31 0.85
CA THR A 39 -2.96 18.72 0.87
C THR A 39 -2.89 19.32 -0.52
N ASP A 40 -3.67 20.37 -0.78
CA ASP A 40 -3.66 21.07 -2.07
C ASP A 40 -2.25 21.58 -2.42
N GLU A 41 -1.52 22.10 -1.44
CA GLU A 41 -0.13 22.54 -1.58
C GLU A 41 0.81 21.39 -1.98
N ALA A 42 0.68 20.22 -1.35
CA ALA A 42 1.49 19.05 -1.69
C ALA A 42 1.19 18.53 -3.10
N VAL A 43 -0.09 18.57 -3.52
CA VAL A 43 -0.52 18.17 -4.87
C VAL A 43 -0.01 19.16 -5.91
N GLU A 44 -0.15 20.47 -5.67
CA GLU A 44 0.36 21.51 -6.57
C GLU A 44 1.88 21.37 -6.74
N GLN A 45 2.61 21.25 -5.63
CA GLN A 45 4.07 21.07 -5.65
C GLN A 45 4.45 19.82 -6.44
N ALA A 46 3.79 18.68 -6.17
CA ALA A 46 4.03 17.43 -6.89
C ALA A 46 3.81 17.58 -8.40
N ALA A 47 2.74 18.24 -8.81
CA ALA A 47 2.43 18.49 -10.22
C ALA A 47 3.51 19.34 -10.90
N ARG A 48 3.90 20.45 -10.27
CA ARG A 48 4.94 21.38 -10.77
C ARG A 48 6.29 20.69 -10.95
N GLU A 49 6.68 19.86 -9.99
CA GLU A 49 7.99 19.21 -9.94
C GLU A 49 8.11 17.98 -10.84
N ASN A 50 7.03 17.22 -11.05
CA ASN A 50 7.12 15.88 -11.65
C ASN A 50 6.43 15.73 -13.02
N ILE A 51 5.46 16.58 -13.37
CA ILE A 51 4.81 16.52 -14.70
C ILE A 51 5.68 17.28 -15.71
N LYS A 52 6.61 16.55 -16.35
CA LYS A 52 7.56 17.13 -17.34
C LYS A 52 7.32 16.68 -18.77
N THR A 53 6.95 15.41 -18.97
CA THR A 53 6.83 14.80 -20.30
C THR A 53 5.39 14.67 -20.78
N GLY A 54 4.41 14.79 -19.88
CA GLY A 54 3.00 14.55 -20.18
C GLY A 54 2.62 13.07 -20.40
N THR A 55 3.55 12.14 -20.16
CA THR A 55 3.29 10.70 -20.24
C THR A 55 2.27 10.28 -19.18
N ARG A 56 1.32 9.43 -19.56
CA ARG A 56 0.26 8.91 -18.68
C ARG A 56 0.23 7.40 -18.76
N LEU A 57 0.26 6.74 -17.60
CA LEU A 57 0.16 5.29 -17.47
C LEU A 57 -1.07 4.95 -16.63
N SER A 58 -1.95 4.11 -17.16
CA SER A 58 -3.08 3.59 -16.41
C SER A 58 -2.61 2.42 -15.54
N LEU A 59 -2.85 2.48 -14.23
CA LEU A 59 -2.58 1.38 -13.30
C LEU A 59 -3.80 0.45 -13.11
N LYS A 60 -4.86 0.65 -13.90
CA LYS A 60 -6.07 -0.18 -13.85
C LYS A 60 -5.82 -1.50 -14.55
N LEU A 61 -6.13 -2.62 -13.88
CA LEU A 61 -6.20 -3.93 -14.52
C LEU A 61 -7.35 -3.93 -15.55
N THR A 62 -7.08 -4.39 -16.77
CA THR A 62 -8.06 -4.40 -17.88
C THR A 62 -9.24 -5.35 -17.65
N ALA A 63 -9.12 -6.30 -16.73
CA ALA A 63 -10.24 -7.11 -16.28
C ALA A 63 -11.28 -6.20 -15.60
N GLN A 64 -12.49 -6.12 -16.16
CA GLN A 64 -13.63 -5.40 -15.56
C GLN A 64 -14.23 -6.16 -14.35
N LEU A 65 -13.41 -6.97 -13.70
CA LEU A 65 -13.76 -7.78 -12.55
C LEU A 65 -12.87 -7.34 -11.39
N TYR A 66 -13.51 -7.03 -10.27
CA TYR A 66 -12.86 -6.84 -8.98
C TYR A 66 -12.50 -8.21 -8.37
N TYR A 67 -11.85 -8.15 -7.21
CA TYR A 67 -11.47 -9.34 -6.44
C TYR A 67 -12.67 -10.30 -6.26
N MET A 68 -12.41 -11.60 -6.41
CA MET A 68 -13.42 -12.68 -6.38
C MET A 68 -14.48 -12.59 -7.49
N GLY A 69 -14.14 -11.99 -8.65
CA GLY A 69 -15.03 -11.94 -9.82
C GLY A 69 -16.20 -10.98 -9.68
N ARG A 70 -16.18 -10.10 -8.67
CA ARG A 70 -17.25 -9.11 -8.44
C ARG A 70 -17.22 -8.01 -9.49
N LYS A 71 -18.39 -7.50 -9.89
CA LYS A 71 -18.50 -6.36 -10.82
C LYS A 71 -18.83 -5.06 -10.09
N ALA A 72 -18.66 -3.94 -10.77
CA ALA A 72 -18.94 -2.61 -10.21
C ALA A 72 -20.42 -2.47 -9.78
N GLU A 73 -21.32 -3.09 -10.54
CA GLU A 73 -22.76 -3.04 -10.31
C GLU A 73 -23.15 -3.74 -9.00
N GLU A 74 -22.43 -4.81 -8.63
CA GLU A 74 -22.66 -5.54 -7.36
C GLU A 74 -22.27 -4.69 -6.14
N PHE A 75 -21.26 -3.82 -6.27
CA PHE A 75 -20.92 -2.88 -5.20
C PHE A 75 -21.90 -1.72 -5.13
N ALA A 76 -22.35 -1.20 -6.28
CA ALA A 76 -23.33 -0.11 -6.33
C ALA A 76 -24.69 -0.50 -5.73
N ALA A 77 -25.06 -1.78 -5.81
CA ALA A 77 -26.28 -2.32 -5.23
C ALA A 77 -26.13 -2.78 -3.76
N SER A 78 -24.94 -2.67 -3.15
CA SER A 78 -24.72 -3.13 -1.78
C SER A 78 -25.09 -2.06 -0.75
N ASP A 79 -25.89 -2.44 0.24
CA ASP A 79 -26.23 -1.59 1.39
C ASP A 79 -25.09 -1.42 2.40
N HIS A 80 -23.93 -2.03 2.15
CA HIS A 80 -22.75 -1.99 3.02
C HIS A 80 -21.70 -1.01 2.46
N PRO A 81 -21.61 0.22 2.98
CA PRO A 81 -20.61 1.17 2.53
C PRO A 81 -19.21 0.67 2.89
N ASN A 82 -18.36 0.42 1.89
CA ASN A 82 -16.96 0.00 2.08
C ASN A 82 -16.04 1.15 2.51
N SER A 83 -16.59 2.20 3.16
CA SER A 83 -15.90 3.42 3.63
C SER A 83 -15.15 4.24 2.56
N ILE A 84 -15.08 3.77 1.31
CA ILE A 84 -14.44 4.45 0.19
C ILE A 84 -15.18 5.71 -0.26
N HIS A 85 -16.41 5.93 0.21
CA HIS A 85 -17.21 7.11 -0.12
C HIS A 85 -16.53 8.42 0.31
N HIS A 86 -15.91 8.45 1.49
CA HIS A 86 -15.16 9.61 1.98
C HIS A 86 -13.89 9.87 1.14
N VAL A 87 -13.21 8.78 0.76
CA VAL A 87 -12.03 8.83 -0.12
C VAL A 87 -12.40 9.32 -1.52
N SER A 88 -13.53 8.86 -2.06
CA SER A 88 -14.04 9.26 -3.37
C SER A 88 -14.44 10.74 -3.43
N ALA A 89 -14.95 11.30 -2.33
CA ALA A 89 -15.32 12.71 -2.26
C ALA A 89 -14.11 13.65 -2.27
N LYS A 90 -13.02 13.26 -1.57
CA LYS A 90 -11.75 14.01 -1.57
C LYS A 90 -10.96 13.82 -2.87
N GLY A 91 -11.01 12.61 -3.43
CA GLY A 91 -10.11 12.18 -4.49
C GLY A 91 -8.72 11.84 -3.95
N ILE A 92 -7.96 11.09 -4.75
CA ILE A 92 -6.57 10.75 -4.47
C ILE A 92 -5.73 11.34 -5.59
N ALA A 93 -5.09 12.46 -5.30
CA ALA A 93 -4.09 13.08 -6.15
C ALA A 93 -2.87 13.42 -5.28
N GLY A 94 -1.67 13.30 -5.84
CA GLY A 94 -0.42 13.51 -5.11
C GLY A 94 0.79 13.00 -5.87
N ARG A 95 1.95 13.07 -5.24
CA ARG A 95 3.18 12.48 -5.78
C ARG A 95 3.15 10.97 -5.53
N ALA A 96 3.40 10.18 -6.57
CA ALA A 96 3.61 8.75 -6.40
C ALA A 96 5.09 8.41 -6.53
N VAL A 97 5.58 7.53 -5.65
CA VAL A 97 6.94 6.97 -5.74
C VAL A 97 6.82 5.48 -6.03
N PHE A 98 7.36 5.07 -7.17
CA PHE A 98 7.33 3.70 -7.64
C PHE A 98 8.60 2.95 -7.21
N ILE A 99 8.41 1.83 -6.51
CA ILE A 99 9.47 0.95 -6.01
C ILE A 99 9.33 -0.41 -6.71
N ASP A 100 10.23 -0.71 -7.64
CA ASP A 100 10.26 -1.96 -8.39
C ASP A 100 11.13 -3.02 -7.70
N TRP A 101 10.63 -3.51 -6.57
CA TRP A 101 11.31 -4.56 -5.80
C TRP A 101 11.50 -5.82 -6.64
N TYR A 102 10.54 -6.16 -7.51
CA TYR A 102 10.62 -7.37 -8.33
C TYR A 102 11.79 -7.33 -9.31
N SER A 103 11.98 -6.23 -10.04
CA SER A 103 13.13 -6.09 -10.94
C SER A 103 14.46 -6.10 -10.18
N TRP A 104 14.51 -5.49 -9.00
CA TRP A 104 15.69 -5.58 -8.13
C TRP A 104 15.97 -7.02 -7.69
N ALA A 105 14.95 -7.75 -7.23
CA ALA A 105 15.07 -9.13 -6.77
C ALA A 105 15.60 -10.06 -7.87
N LEU A 106 15.09 -9.93 -9.10
CA LEU A 106 15.60 -10.66 -10.26
C LEU A 106 17.06 -10.32 -10.57
N ALA A 107 17.45 -9.04 -10.48
CA ALA A 107 18.83 -8.61 -10.69
C ALA A 107 19.79 -9.15 -9.61
N GLN A 108 19.29 -9.45 -8.41
CA GLN A 108 20.05 -10.14 -7.36
C GLN A 108 20.07 -11.66 -7.52
N GLY A 109 19.40 -12.21 -8.54
CA GLY A 109 19.29 -13.66 -8.75
C GLY A 109 18.36 -14.36 -7.76
N LEU A 110 17.41 -13.64 -7.14
CA LEU A 110 16.43 -14.25 -6.27
C LEU A 110 15.36 -15.00 -7.08
N GLU A 111 15.14 -16.26 -6.72
CA GLU A 111 14.00 -17.03 -7.21
C GLU A 111 12.77 -16.75 -6.35
N ILE A 112 11.80 -16.03 -6.91
CA ILE A 112 10.60 -15.57 -6.21
C ILE A 112 9.36 -16.20 -6.82
N ASP A 113 8.47 -16.74 -5.99
CA ASP A 113 7.08 -17.05 -6.38
C ASP A 113 6.15 -16.01 -5.76
N ALA A 114 5.60 -15.12 -6.58
CA ALA A 114 4.68 -14.07 -6.13
C ALA A 114 3.32 -14.63 -5.67
N MET A 115 3.02 -15.89 -5.99
CA MET A 115 1.81 -16.62 -5.56
C MET A 115 2.03 -17.40 -4.25
N SER A 116 3.12 -17.10 -3.53
CA SER A 116 3.47 -17.69 -2.24
C SER A 116 3.43 -16.64 -1.12
N SER A 117 3.49 -17.05 0.13
CA SER A 117 3.57 -16.17 1.30
C SER A 117 4.97 -15.56 1.53
N TYR A 118 5.74 -15.34 0.46
CA TYR A 118 7.06 -14.73 0.56
C TYR A 118 6.97 -13.38 1.28
N GLU A 119 7.72 -13.23 2.37
CA GLU A 119 7.75 -12.00 3.15
C GLU A 119 8.95 -11.16 2.72
N VAL A 120 8.68 -10.02 2.09
CA VAL A 120 9.70 -9.06 1.64
C VAL A 120 10.17 -8.22 2.84
N PRO A 121 11.42 -8.37 3.29
CA PRO A 121 11.96 -7.58 4.38
C PRO A 121 12.06 -6.10 4.02
N PHE A 122 11.92 -5.22 5.02
CA PHE A 122 11.99 -3.78 4.80
C PHE A 122 13.37 -3.32 4.29
N ASP A 123 14.47 -3.96 4.71
CA ASP A 123 15.81 -3.65 4.20
C ASP A 123 15.94 -3.87 2.68
N GLN A 124 15.18 -4.80 2.11
CA GLN A 124 15.15 -5.00 0.66
C GLN A 124 14.44 -3.86 -0.07
N ILE A 125 13.45 -3.21 0.56
CA ILE A 125 12.84 -1.99 0.03
C ILE A 125 13.86 -0.85 0.02
N VAL A 126 14.64 -0.71 1.10
CA VAL A 126 15.73 0.28 1.17
C VAL A 126 16.79 0.02 0.09
N LYS A 127 17.21 -1.24 -0.09
CA LYS A 127 18.15 -1.63 -1.16
C LYS A 127 17.59 -1.37 -2.55
N THR A 128 16.30 -1.61 -2.76
CA THR A 128 15.61 -1.35 -4.04
C THR A 128 15.60 0.15 -4.35
N LEU A 129 15.33 1.01 -3.36
CA LEU A 129 15.45 2.46 -3.53
C LEU A 129 16.87 2.84 -3.97
N GLY A 130 17.89 2.30 -3.30
CA GLY A 130 19.29 2.52 -3.69
C GLY A 130 19.60 2.08 -5.12
N PHE A 131 19.08 0.92 -5.54
CA PHE A 131 19.19 0.44 -6.93
C PHE A 131 18.50 1.37 -7.95
N GLN A 132 17.46 2.08 -7.54
CA GLN A 132 16.78 3.10 -8.34
C GLN A 132 17.39 4.52 -8.18
N ASN A 133 18.56 4.66 -7.56
CA ASN A 133 19.21 5.93 -7.24
C ASN A 133 18.37 6.85 -6.34
N MET A 134 17.58 6.24 -5.45
CA MET A 134 16.80 6.90 -4.41
C MET A 134 17.23 6.41 -3.03
N ASN A 135 16.73 7.07 -1.99
CA ASN A 135 16.89 6.67 -0.60
C ASN A 135 15.62 7.01 0.18
N LEU A 136 15.61 6.77 1.49
CA LEU A 136 14.46 7.08 2.33
C LEU A 136 14.13 8.59 2.35
N ASP A 137 15.14 9.46 2.25
CA ASP A 137 14.96 10.92 2.23
C ASP A 137 14.38 11.44 0.91
N SER A 138 14.32 10.58 -0.12
CA SER A 138 13.66 10.89 -1.40
C SER A 138 12.13 10.88 -1.27
N LEU A 139 11.63 10.31 -0.17
CA LEU A 139 10.21 10.25 0.17
C LEU A 139 9.85 11.43 1.08
N ARG A 140 8.62 11.93 0.92
CA ARG A 140 8.09 13.05 1.68
C ARG A 140 6.65 12.82 2.10
N ALA A 141 6.18 13.65 3.02
CA ALA A 141 4.79 13.68 3.46
C ALA A 141 3.81 13.74 2.28
N GLY A 142 2.77 12.92 2.32
CA GLY A 142 1.76 12.87 1.26
C GLY A 142 2.18 12.09 0.01
N ASP A 143 3.34 11.42 0.03
CA ASP A 143 3.67 10.48 -1.05
C ASP A 143 2.75 9.26 -1.02
N ILE A 144 2.40 8.82 -2.23
CA ILE A 144 1.72 7.57 -2.51
C ILE A 144 2.79 6.56 -2.94
N VAL A 145 3.13 5.62 -2.06
CA VAL A 145 4.13 4.61 -2.38
C VAL A 145 3.48 3.43 -3.10
N VAL A 146 4.01 3.11 -4.28
CA VAL A 146 3.55 2.00 -5.12
C VAL A 146 4.69 1.00 -5.24
N ILE A 147 4.51 -0.18 -4.66
CA ILE A 147 5.54 -1.24 -4.67
C ILE A 147 5.10 -2.37 -5.61
N ARG A 148 5.98 -2.75 -6.54
CA ARG A 148 5.76 -3.88 -7.45
C ARG A 148 6.46 -5.12 -6.92
N PHE A 149 5.66 -6.13 -6.53
CA PHE A 149 6.15 -7.44 -6.09
C PHE A 149 6.15 -8.52 -7.18
N GLY A 150 5.78 -8.19 -8.42
CA GLY A 150 5.85 -9.12 -9.55
C GLY A 150 4.63 -10.01 -9.76
N TYR A 151 3.57 -9.90 -8.94
CA TYR A 151 2.36 -10.73 -9.04
C TYR A 151 1.77 -10.79 -10.46
N LEU A 152 1.46 -9.63 -11.04
CA LEU A 152 0.92 -9.56 -12.41
C LEU A 152 1.91 -10.10 -13.44
N SER A 153 3.19 -9.77 -13.30
CA SER A 153 4.25 -10.25 -14.20
C SER A 153 4.33 -11.78 -14.23
N GLN A 154 4.21 -12.43 -13.08
CA GLN A 154 4.21 -13.89 -13.01
C GLN A 154 2.87 -14.48 -13.44
N TYR A 155 1.75 -13.84 -13.10
CA TYR A 155 0.42 -14.29 -13.49
C TYR A 155 0.21 -14.31 -15.01
N GLU A 156 0.72 -13.30 -15.71
CA GLU A 156 0.61 -13.22 -17.17
C GLU A 156 1.49 -14.27 -17.87
N ASN A 157 2.65 -14.58 -17.30
CA ASN A 157 3.66 -15.46 -17.91
C ASN A 157 3.69 -16.89 -17.34
N MET A 158 2.83 -17.25 -16.38
CA MET A 158 2.78 -18.61 -15.85
C MET A 158 2.12 -19.59 -16.81
N GLU A 159 2.53 -20.86 -16.69
CA GLU A 159 1.92 -21.97 -17.43
C GLU A 159 0.41 -22.07 -17.17
N PRO A 160 -0.41 -22.37 -18.21
CA PRO A 160 -1.86 -22.50 -18.07
C PRO A 160 -2.30 -23.47 -16.97
N ALA A 161 -1.56 -24.56 -16.79
CA ALA A 161 -1.84 -25.56 -15.75
C ALA A 161 -1.70 -24.99 -14.33
N LYS A 162 -0.69 -24.13 -14.07
CA LYS A 162 -0.53 -23.45 -12.78
C LYS A 162 -1.69 -22.49 -12.54
N ARG A 163 -2.13 -21.77 -13.59
CA ARG A 163 -3.26 -20.84 -13.51
C ARG A 163 -4.58 -21.56 -13.17
N GLU A 164 -4.87 -22.67 -13.82
CA GLU A 164 -6.06 -23.48 -13.54
C GLU A 164 -6.05 -24.07 -12.13
N TYR A 165 -4.88 -24.54 -11.67
CA TYR A 165 -4.71 -25.01 -10.30
C TYR A 165 -4.99 -23.91 -9.27
N LEU A 166 -4.43 -22.71 -9.46
CA LEU A 166 -4.63 -21.57 -8.57
C LEU A 166 -6.10 -21.12 -8.55
N ASP A 167 -6.79 -21.11 -9.70
CA ASP A 167 -8.22 -20.78 -9.76
C ASP A 167 -9.06 -21.73 -8.91
N LYS A 168 -8.85 -23.04 -9.04
CA LYS A 168 -9.52 -24.07 -8.23
C LYS A 168 -9.18 -23.93 -6.73
N LEU A 169 -7.92 -23.63 -6.42
CA LEU A 169 -7.47 -23.45 -5.05
C LEU A 169 -8.14 -22.23 -4.40
N TYR A 170 -8.21 -21.10 -5.09
CA TYR A 170 -8.71 -19.83 -4.57
C TYR A 170 -10.23 -19.80 -4.37
N GLN A 171 -10.97 -20.71 -5.00
CA GLN A 171 -12.39 -20.91 -4.71
C GLN A 171 -12.64 -21.53 -3.32
N THR A 172 -11.67 -22.28 -2.77
CA THR A 172 -11.83 -23.04 -1.51
C THR A 172 -10.89 -22.59 -0.40
N LYS A 173 -9.77 -21.94 -0.74
CA LYS A 173 -8.76 -21.47 0.19
C LYS A 173 -8.40 -20.02 -0.08
N LYS A 174 -8.08 -19.33 0.99
CA LYS A 174 -7.55 -17.97 0.90
C LYS A 174 -6.18 -18.02 0.18
N PRO A 175 -5.93 -17.12 -0.79
CA PRO A 175 -4.62 -17.00 -1.42
C PRO A 175 -3.53 -16.63 -0.42
N ASP A 176 -2.39 -17.29 -0.54
CA ASP A 176 -1.11 -16.81 0.00
C ASP A 176 -0.47 -15.93 -1.07
N ASN A 177 -0.16 -14.69 -0.71
CA ASN A 177 0.43 -13.73 -1.64
C ASN A 177 1.66 -13.10 -1.01
N ILE A 178 2.62 -12.76 -1.86
CA ILE A 178 3.81 -12.02 -1.48
C ILE A 178 3.42 -10.68 -0.87
N GLY A 179 4.15 -10.25 0.16
CA GLY A 179 3.89 -8.99 0.83
C GLY A 179 5.04 -8.54 1.69
N LEU A 180 4.95 -7.31 2.20
CA LEU A 180 5.95 -6.80 3.14
C LEU A 180 5.92 -7.58 4.44
N LYS A 181 7.10 -7.94 4.93
CA LYS A 181 7.28 -8.49 6.26
C LYS A 181 6.89 -7.44 7.31
N PRO A 182 5.95 -7.73 8.22
CA PRO A 182 5.66 -6.85 9.35
C PRO A 182 6.94 -6.67 10.21
N SER A 183 7.31 -5.42 10.49
CA SER A 183 8.44 -5.09 11.35
C SER A 183 8.23 -3.74 12.02
N ASP A 184 8.85 -3.55 13.18
CA ASP A 184 8.83 -2.27 13.91
C ASP A 184 9.48 -1.15 13.06
N GLU A 185 10.56 -1.48 12.36
CA GLU A 185 11.25 -0.59 11.41
C GLU A 185 10.31 -0.09 10.30
N LEU A 186 9.55 -1.00 9.67
CA LEU A 186 8.55 -0.63 8.66
C LEU A 186 7.46 0.25 9.26
N LEU A 187 6.94 -0.08 10.45
CA LEU A 187 5.87 0.70 11.08
C LEU A 187 6.32 2.12 11.45
N ARG A 188 7.50 2.25 12.06
CA ARG A 188 8.14 3.54 12.37
C ARG A 188 8.35 4.36 11.11
N PHE A 189 8.82 3.72 10.06
CA PHE A 189 9.01 4.37 8.77
C PHE A 189 7.70 4.85 8.16
N LEU A 190 6.64 4.03 8.11
CA LEU A 190 5.32 4.42 7.63
C LEU A 190 4.75 5.61 8.41
N TRP A 191 4.97 5.63 9.72
CA TRP A 191 4.51 6.69 10.61
C TRP A 191 5.29 7.99 10.43
N ASN A 192 6.62 7.93 10.58
CA ASN A 192 7.49 9.11 10.52
C ASN A 192 7.53 9.74 9.13
N SER A 193 7.31 8.93 8.08
CA SER A 193 7.28 9.43 6.71
C SER A 193 5.93 10.06 6.34
N THR A 194 4.93 10.07 7.24
CA THR A 194 3.62 10.72 7.03
C THR A 194 2.94 10.31 5.73
N TRP A 195 2.96 9.00 5.43
CA TRP A 195 2.45 8.46 4.18
C TRP A 195 0.93 8.45 4.13
N GLY A 196 0.37 8.93 3.02
CA GLY A 196 -1.01 8.65 2.61
C GLY A 196 -1.19 7.21 2.13
N CYS A 197 -0.91 6.20 2.96
CA CYS A 197 -1.24 4.82 2.58
C CYS A 197 -2.76 4.64 2.67
N CYS A 198 -3.43 4.58 1.51
CA CYS A 198 -4.82 4.14 1.42
C CYS A 198 -4.94 2.76 2.08
N LYS A 199 -5.69 2.68 3.17
CA LYS A 199 -6.26 1.41 3.67
C LYS A 199 -7.60 1.16 2.98
N PRO A 200 -7.71 0.45 1.86
CA PRO A 200 -8.91 -0.32 1.62
C PRO A 200 -8.83 -1.54 2.53
N ALA A 201 -9.76 -1.63 3.49
CA ALA A 201 -9.85 -2.69 4.51
C ALA A 201 -9.98 -4.13 3.97
N LYS A 202 -9.80 -4.36 2.66
CA LYS A 202 -9.81 -5.67 2.00
C LYS A 202 -8.88 -5.72 0.78
N CYS A 203 -7.66 -5.17 0.88
CA CYS A 203 -6.61 -5.49 -0.09
C CYS A 203 -5.81 -6.72 0.41
N PRO A 204 -5.70 -7.81 -0.36
CA PRO A 204 -4.96 -9.01 0.06
C PRO A 204 -3.46 -8.78 0.31
N CYS A 205 -2.91 -7.64 -0.12
CA CYS A 205 -1.47 -7.39 -0.13
C CYS A 205 -0.92 -6.69 1.12
N ILE A 206 -1.77 -6.20 2.02
CA ILE A 206 -1.34 -5.64 3.33
C ILE A 206 -2.31 -6.13 4.40
N LEU A 207 -2.14 -7.38 4.81
CA LEU A 207 -2.67 -7.89 6.07
C LEU A 207 -1.57 -7.79 7.13
N LEU A 208 -1.30 -6.56 7.59
CA LEU A 208 -0.52 -6.35 8.80
C LEU A 208 -1.38 -6.79 10.00
N ARG A 209 -1.29 -8.08 10.36
CA ARG A 209 -1.89 -8.60 11.58
C ARG A 209 -0.99 -8.21 12.75
N TRP A 210 -1.43 -7.24 13.55
CA TRP A 210 -0.76 -6.75 14.77
C TRP A 210 -0.71 -7.84 15.85
N ARG A 211 0.20 -8.82 15.72
CA ARG A 211 0.37 -9.90 16.71
C ARG A 211 1.74 -9.94 17.39
N PHE A 212 2.62 -8.98 17.09
CA PHE A 212 4.03 -9.02 17.53
C PHE A 212 4.36 -8.32 18.86
N LEU A 213 3.38 -7.81 19.61
CA LEU A 213 3.64 -7.16 20.90
C LEU A 213 3.21 -8.02 22.10
N ARG A 214 3.33 -9.36 22.00
CA ARG A 214 2.96 -10.28 23.09
C ARG A 214 4.07 -11.14 23.67
N ASP A 215 5.28 -11.12 23.13
CA ASP A 215 6.39 -11.89 23.69
C ASP A 215 7.48 -10.94 24.18
N GLY A 216 7.23 -10.43 25.39
CA GLY A 216 8.13 -9.65 26.23
C GLY A 216 7.64 -9.76 27.67
#